data_AF-A0A5J4RUP5-F1
#
_entry.id   AF-A0A5J4RUP5-F1
#
_cell.length_a   1.000
_cell.length_b   1.000
_cell.length_c   1.000
_cell.angle_alpha   90.00
_cell.angle_beta   90.00
_cell.angle_gamma   90.00
#
_symmetry.space_group_name_H-M   'P 1'
#
loop_
_entity.id
_entity.type
_entity.pdbx_description
1 polymer ?
#
loop_
_entity_poly.entity_id
_entity_poly.type
_entity_poly.pdbx_seq_one_letter_code
_entity_poly.pdbx_strand_id
1 'polypeptide(L)'
;MIVSDCPLTRDWNIYWNERIYKQFPILEEQSDAKCLSLKEYLVGIPQKFYSATTFENYYLFLLLLQKDVPNELVNFLKENAHEIDIAIETLNEVNGLDIHDCNIEGFDELGSLRFIENSIHYNYLQLNESVFHKFILLIAINNRKKRGKPTDGLDIYN
;
A
#
# COMPACT_ATOMS: atom_id res chain seq x y z
N MET A 1 -2.92 2.34 -32.74
CA MET A 1 -3.06 3.81 -32.59
C MET A 1 -1.72 4.35 -32.12
N ILE A 2 -1.11 5.25 -32.89
CA ILE A 2 0.28 5.70 -32.71
C ILE A 2 0.30 6.75 -31.59
N VAL A 3 0.55 6.31 -30.35
CA VAL A 3 0.74 7.18 -29.18
C VAL A 3 2.17 7.77 -29.16
N SER A 4 3.07 7.28 -30.00
CA SER A 4 4.50 7.62 -29.99
C SER A 4 4.85 8.99 -30.61
N ASP A 5 3.93 9.63 -31.34
CA ASP A 5 4.23 10.83 -32.13
C ASP A 5 3.32 12.03 -31.82
N CYS A 6 2.80 12.11 -30.60
CA CYS A 6 2.12 13.30 -30.13
C CYS A 6 3.18 14.36 -29.71
N PRO A 7 3.20 15.56 -30.32
CA PRO A 7 4.17 16.60 -29.98
C PRO A 7 4.13 17.00 -28.50
N LEU A 8 2.98 16.87 -27.84
CA LEU A 8 2.77 17.22 -26.44
C LEU A 8 3.36 16.19 -25.46
N THR A 9 3.59 14.95 -25.89
CA THR A 9 4.12 13.88 -25.02
C THR A 9 5.48 13.36 -25.49
N ARG A 10 6.03 13.89 -26.59
CA ARG A 10 7.28 13.44 -27.20
C ARG A 10 8.45 13.55 -26.22
N ASP A 11 8.68 14.74 -25.65
CA ASP A 11 9.80 14.97 -24.74
C ASP A 11 9.66 14.13 -23.46
N TRP A 12 8.43 13.99 -22.97
CA TRP A 12 8.11 13.15 -21.81
C TRP A 12 8.39 11.67 -22.09
N ASN A 13 8.03 11.18 -23.28
CA ASN A 13 8.29 9.81 -23.70
C ASN A 13 9.78 9.54 -23.89
N ILE A 14 10.54 10.49 -24.46
CA ILE A 14 12.00 10.38 -24.60
C ILE A 14 12.64 10.26 -23.21
N TYR A 15 12.31 11.17 -22.28
CA TYR A 15 12.81 11.14 -20.91
C TYR A 15 12.58 9.78 -20.22
N TRP A 16 11.36 9.24 -20.31
CA TRP A 16 11.06 7.96 -19.66
C TRP A 16 11.75 6.78 -20.34
N ASN A 17 11.84 6.75 -21.67
CA ASN A 17 12.57 5.70 -22.38
C ASN A 17 14.05 5.68 -21.98
N GLU A 18 14.71 6.85 -21.91
CA GLU A 18 16.11 6.94 -21.46
C GLU A 18 16.31 6.36 -20.06
N ARG A 19 15.42 6.67 -19.11
CA ARG A 19 15.47 6.10 -17.76
C ARG A 19 15.23 4.60 -17.73
N ILE A 20 14.33 4.10 -18.58
CA ILE A 20 14.01 2.66 -18.68
C ILE A 20 15.20 1.88 -19.24
N TYR A 21 15.84 2.35 -20.31
CA TYR A 21 17.03 1.68 -20.86
C TYR A 21 18.20 1.67 -19.88
N LYS A 22 18.38 2.75 -19.11
CA LYS A 22 19.40 2.80 -18.05
C LYS A 22 19.17 1.75 -16.96
N GLN A 23 17.91 1.49 -16.59
CA GLN A 23 17.57 0.50 -15.55
C GLN A 23 17.48 -0.93 -16.09
N PHE A 24 17.08 -1.11 -17.36
CA PHE A 24 16.92 -2.40 -18.01
C PHE A 24 17.72 -2.46 -19.33
N PRO A 25 19.07 -2.58 -19.27
CA PRO A 25 19.93 -2.55 -20.45
C PRO A 25 19.60 -3.62 -21.50
N ILE A 26 19.02 -4.76 -21.08
CA ILE A 26 18.57 -5.84 -21.97
C ILE A 26 17.54 -5.40 -23.03
N LEU A 27 16.88 -4.26 -22.80
CA LEU A 27 15.90 -3.72 -23.74
C LEU A 27 16.55 -2.96 -24.91
N GLU A 28 17.83 -2.56 -24.81
CA GLU A 28 18.55 -1.89 -25.90
C GLU A 28 18.75 -2.79 -27.13
N GLU A 29 18.76 -4.11 -26.92
CA GLU A 29 18.94 -5.10 -28.00
C GLU A 29 17.69 -5.28 -28.88
N GLN A 30 16.54 -4.69 -28.50
CA GLN A 30 15.28 -4.82 -29.24
C GLN A 30 14.85 -3.47 -29.85
N SER A 31 15.07 -3.31 -31.15
CA SER A 31 14.86 -2.06 -31.89
C SER A 31 13.41 -1.54 -31.95
N ASP A 32 12.42 -2.36 -31.59
CA ASP A 32 10.97 -2.04 -31.66
C ASP A 32 10.26 -2.05 -30.30
N ALA A 33 11.00 -2.15 -29.19
CA ALA A 33 10.41 -2.31 -27.87
C ALA A 33 9.74 -1.01 -27.38
N LYS A 34 8.40 -1.00 -27.35
CA LYS A 34 7.60 0.09 -26.76
C LYS A 34 7.54 -0.09 -25.25
N CYS A 35 8.55 0.43 -24.57
CA CYS A 35 8.79 0.14 -23.15
C CYS A 35 8.14 1.13 -22.18
N LEU A 36 7.42 2.16 -22.65
CA LEU A 36 6.87 3.21 -21.77
C LEU A 36 5.95 2.71 -20.64
N SER A 37 5.34 1.53 -20.77
CA SER A 37 4.59 0.89 -19.69
C SER A 37 5.48 0.47 -18.51
N LEU A 38 6.78 0.29 -18.74
CA LEU A 38 7.76 -0.03 -17.70
C LEU A 38 8.12 1.16 -16.82
N LYS A 39 7.75 2.39 -17.21
CA LYS A 39 8.01 3.58 -16.39
C LYS A 39 7.42 3.40 -14.98
N GLU A 40 6.25 2.79 -14.87
CA GLU A 40 5.57 2.56 -13.59
C GLU A 40 6.45 1.73 -12.66
N TYR A 41 7.15 0.72 -13.18
CA TYR A 41 8.09 -0.10 -12.39
C TYR A 41 9.35 0.66 -11.94
N LEU A 42 9.65 1.82 -12.53
CA LEU A 42 10.74 2.69 -12.07
C LEU A 42 10.32 3.66 -10.96
N VAL A 43 9.06 4.11 -10.96
CA VAL A 43 8.58 5.16 -10.05
C VAL A 43 7.67 4.63 -8.95
N GLY A 44 7.04 3.49 -9.16
CA GLY A 44 6.07 2.92 -8.25
C GLY A 44 6.13 1.41 -8.35
N ILE A 45 6.70 0.77 -7.35
CA ILE A 45 6.35 -0.62 -7.08
C ILE A 45 5.09 -0.52 -6.19
N PRO A 46 3.87 -0.70 -6.73
CA PRO A 46 2.63 -0.43 -5.99
C PRO A 46 2.45 -1.31 -4.74
N GLN A 47 3.37 -2.24 -4.49
CA GLN A 47 3.26 -3.33 -3.54
C GLN A 47 4.64 -3.76 -2.99
N LYS A 48 5.56 -2.81 -2.74
CA LYS A 48 6.92 -3.13 -2.23
C LYS A 48 6.91 -4.11 -1.05
N PHE A 49 5.91 -3.98 -0.16
CA PHE A 49 5.77 -4.80 1.05
C PHE A 49 4.50 -5.66 1.09
N TYR A 50 3.97 -6.01 -0.07
CA TYR A 50 2.82 -6.90 -0.14
C TYR A 50 3.16 -8.32 0.35
N SER A 51 2.37 -8.81 1.30
CA SER A 51 2.40 -10.20 1.75
C SER A 51 1.23 -10.96 1.16
N ALA A 52 1.52 -11.85 0.21
CA ALA A 52 0.52 -12.73 -0.41
C ALA A 52 -0.24 -13.53 0.63
N THR A 53 0.47 -14.09 1.61
CA THR A 53 -0.13 -14.87 2.71
C THR A 53 -1.09 -14.03 3.54
N THR A 54 -0.74 -12.77 3.85
CA THR A 54 -1.62 -11.88 4.63
C THR A 54 -2.89 -11.55 3.84
N PHE A 55 -2.75 -11.25 2.55
CA PHE A 55 -3.88 -11.01 1.65
C PHE A 55 -4.80 -12.22 1.58
N GLU A 56 -4.26 -13.42 1.31
CA GLU A 56 -5.05 -14.65 1.19
C GLU A 56 -5.82 -14.94 2.47
N ASN A 57 -5.17 -14.83 3.63
CA ASN A 57 -5.80 -15.04 4.93
C ASN A 57 -6.94 -14.06 5.18
N TYR A 58 -6.72 -12.76 4.91
CA TYR A 58 -7.75 -11.74 5.13
C TYR A 58 -8.91 -11.87 4.13
N TYR A 59 -8.61 -12.17 2.87
CA TYR A 59 -9.61 -12.42 1.84
C TYR A 59 -10.49 -13.63 2.17
N LEU A 60 -9.89 -14.74 2.59
CA LEU A 60 -10.63 -15.91 3.07
C LEU A 60 -11.51 -15.58 4.28
N PHE A 61 -11.01 -14.78 5.22
CA PHE A 61 -11.80 -14.27 6.34
C PHE A 61 -13.04 -13.50 5.87
N LEU A 62 -12.89 -12.58 4.89
CA LEU A 62 -14.00 -11.82 4.33
C LEU A 62 -15.03 -12.71 3.61
N LEU A 63 -14.57 -13.70 2.83
CA LEU A 63 -15.45 -14.64 2.15
C LEU A 63 -16.29 -15.46 3.14
N LEU A 64 -15.68 -15.93 4.22
CA LEU A 64 -16.39 -16.65 5.27
C LEU A 64 -17.38 -15.73 5.98
N LEU A 65 -16.99 -14.49 6.27
CA LEU A 65 -17.86 -13.53 6.92
C LEU A 65 -19.07 -13.13 6.05
N GLN A 66 -18.84 -12.97 4.74
CA GLN A 66 -19.90 -12.73 3.76
C GLN A 66 -20.91 -13.89 3.70
N LYS A 67 -20.42 -15.13 3.81
CA LYS A 67 -21.27 -16.33 3.80
C LYS A 67 -22.07 -16.47 5.10
N ASP A 68 -21.43 -16.27 6.24
CA ASP A 68 -22.01 -16.56 7.55
C ASP A 68 -22.93 -15.43 8.05
N VAL A 69 -22.53 -14.17 7.85
CA VAL A 69 -23.22 -12.97 8.38
C VAL A 69 -23.16 -11.79 7.40
N PRO A 70 -23.74 -11.92 6.19
CA PRO A 70 -23.61 -10.93 5.11
C PRO A 70 -24.05 -9.52 5.51
N ASN A 71 -25.17 -9.40 6.24
CA ASN A 71 -25.71 -8.10 6.65
C ASN A 71 -24.79 -7.38 7.63
N GLU A 72 -24.09 -8.10 8.50
CA GLU A 72 -23.17 -7.48 9.45
C GLU A 72 -21.93 -6.94 8.74
N LEU A 73 -21.39 -7.69 7.77
CA LEU A 73 -20.30 -7.22 6.94
C LEU A 73 -20.70 -5.96 6.16
N VAL A 74 -21.88 -5.96 5.53
CA VAL A 74 -22.36 -4.79 4.78
C VAL A 74 -22.55 -3.58 5.70
N ASN A 75 -23.13 -3.76 6.89
CA ASN A 75 -23.32 -2.67 7.84
C ASN A 75 -21.98 -2.12 8.33
N PHE A 76 -21.03 -2.99 8.69
CA PHE A 76 -19.69 -2.57 9.11
C PHE A 76 -19.00 -1.73 8.01
N LEU A 77 -19.02 -2.23 6.77
CA LEU A 77 -18.40 -1.53 5.64
C LEU A 77 -19.06 -0.18 5.37
N LYS A 78 -20.38 -0.06 5.53
CA LYS A 78 -21.10 1.21 5.37
C LYS A 78 -20.79 2.19 6.51
N GLU A 79 -20.79 1.71 7.75
CA GLU A 79 -20.55 2.53 8.95
C GLU A 79 -19.11 3.02 9.03
N ASN A 80 -18.16 2.27 8.47
CA ASN A 80 -16.72 2.61 8.50
C ASN A 80 -16.17 2.96 7.11
N ALA A 81 -17.02 3.25 6.13
CA ALA A 81 -16.59 3.44 4.74
C ALA A 81 -15.51 4.52 4.61
N HIS A 82 -15.75 5.68 5.21
CA HIS A 82 -14.84 6.81 5.16
C HIS A 82 -13.49 6.50 5.80
N GLU A 83 -13.49 5.86 6.96
CA GLU A 83 -12.24 5.52 7.65
C GLU A 83 -11.49 4.37 6.97
N ILE A 84 -12.19 3.46 6.30
CA ILE A 84 -11.56 2.43 5.45
C ILE A 84 -10.89 3.09 4.25
N ASP A 85 -11.53 4.08 3.62
CA ASP A 85 -10.94 4.83 2.51
C ASP A 85 -9.66 5.54 2.99
N ILE A 86 -9.71 6.23 4.13
CA ILE A 86 -8.53 6.87 4.75
C ILE A 86 -7.44 5.83 5.05
N ALA A 87 -7.79 4.65 5.58
CA ALA A 87 -6.84 3.59 5.87
C ALA A 87 -6.15 3.09 4.60
N ILE A 88 -6.89 2.93 3.49
CA ILE A 88 -6.32 2.51 2.21
C ILE A 88 -5.43 3.60 1.62
N GLU A 89 -5.85 4.87 1.66
CA GLU A 89 -5.05 6.02 1.22
C GLU A 89 -3.75 6.11 2.03
N THR A 90 -3.83 6.04 3.36
CA THR A 90 -2.68 6.07 4.28
C THR A 90 -1.71 4.91 3.95
N LEU A 91 -2.24 3.71 3.73
CA LEU A 91 -1.41 2.55 3.38
C LEU A 91 -0.67 2.77 2.06
N ASN A 92 -1.36 3.30 1.05
CA ASN A 92 -0.76 3.59 -0.25
C ASN A 92 0.31 4.68 -0.15
N GLU A 93 0.06 5.75 0.62
CA GLU A 93 1.03 6.80 0.89
C GLU A 93 2.29 6.24 1.54
N VAL A 94 2.14 5.53 2.67
CA VAL A 94 3.29 4.96 3.39
C VAL A 94 4.05 3.95 2.53
N ASN A 95 3.36 3.06 1.81
CA ASN A 95 4.00 2.07 0.93
C ASN A 95 4.74 2.71 -0.26
N GLY A 96 4.33 3.92 -0.67
CA GLY A 96 4.96 4.69 -1.73
C GLY A 96 6.22 5.47 -1.31
N LEU A 97 6.52 5.56 0.00
CA LEU A 97 7.65 6.33 0.48
C LEU A 97 9.01 5.69 0.10
N ASP A 98 9.99 6.54 -0.21
CA ASP A 98 11.36 6.09 -0.52
C ASP A 98 12.15 5.64 0.72
N ILE A 99 11.60 5.86 1.93
CA ILE A 99 12.20 5.46 3.22
C ILE A 99 12.53 3.96 3.27
N HIS A 100 11.79 3.19 2.49
CA HIS A 100 11.86 1.74 2.39
C HIS A 100 13.09 1.21 1.66
N ASP A 101 13.62 2.02 0.75
CA ASP A 101 14.82 1.71 -0.03
C ASP A 101 16.05 2.50 0.48
N CYS A 102 15.88 3.24 1.58
CA CYS A 102 16.93 4.05 2.15
C CYS A 102 17.96 3.17 2.86
N ASN A 103 19.22 3.24 2.41
CA ASN A 103 20.33 2.64 3.16
C ASN A 103 20.78 3.58 4.27
N ILE A 104 20.58 3.16 5.52
CA ILE A 104 21.02 3.89 6.72
C ILE A 104 22.51 3.68 7.03
N GLU A 105 23.18 2.74 6.37
CA GLU A 105 24.62 2.51 6.51
C GLU A 105 25.39 3.70 5.94
N GLY A 106 25.75 4.64 6.81
CA GLY A 106 26.41 5.90 6.43
C GLY A 106 25.89 7.11 7.20
N PHE A 107 24.79 6.96 7.94
CA PHE A 107 24.32 8.01 8.84
C PHE A 107 25.20 8.03 10.10
N ASP A 108 25.53 9.24 10.56
CA ASP A 108 26.03 9.40 11.92
C ASP A 108 24.89 9.15 12.94
N GLU A 109 25.22 9.08 14.23
CA GLU A 109 24.23 8.80 15.27
C GLU A 109 23.07 9.79 15.26
N LEU A 110 23.36 11.09 15.07
CA LEU A 110 22.35 12.15 15.01
C LEU A 110 21.45 11.99 13.76
N GLY A 111 22.03 11.69 12.60
CA GLY A 111 21.31 11.46 11.35
C GLY A 111 20.38 10.25 11.46
N SER A 112 20.85 9.18 12.11
CA SER A 112 20.06 7.98 12.38
C SER A 112 18.86 8.28 13.26
N LEU A 113 19.06 9.06 14.34
CA LEU A 113 18.00 9.47 15.26
C LEU A 113 16.93 10.31 14.55
N ARG A 114 17.36 11.29 13.75
CA ARG A 114 16.44 12.13 12.94
C ARG A 114 15.67 11.33 11.91
N PHE A 115 16.29 10.33 11.29
CA PHE A 115 15.60 9.47 10.33
C PHE A 115 14.53 8.62 11.03
N ILE A 116 14.86 8.01 12.17
CA ILE A 116 13.90 7.21 12.94
C ILE A 116 12.70 8.08 13.36
N GLU A 117 12.93 9.25 13.93
CA GLU A 117 11.84 10.13 14.39
C GLU A 117 10.95 10.60 13.24
N ASN A 118 11.55 11.10 12.16
CA ASN A 118 10.79 11.75 11.09
C ASN A 118 10.21 10.76 10.07
N SER A 119 10.85 9.61 9.88
CA SER A 119 10.52 8.68 8.79
C SER A 119 10.00 7.34 9.28
N ILE A 120 10.35 6.87 10.48
CA ILE A 120 9.90 5.56 10.96
C ILE A 120 8.74 5.71 11.95
N HIS A 121 8.92 6.46 13.04
CA HIS A 121 7.91 6.57 14.09
C HIS A 121 6.59 7.16 13.60
N TYR A 122 6.65 8.24 12.82
CA TYR A 122 5.46 8.87 12.26
C TYR A 122 4.65 7.90 11.40
N ASN A 123 5.31 7.25 10.43
CA ASN A 123 4.64 6.33 9.51
C ASN A 123 4.18 5.04 10.22
N TYR A 124 4.93 4.56 11.21
CA TYR A 124 4.51 3.44 12.04
C TYR A 124 3.24 3.75 12.83
N LEU A 125 3.14 4.96 13.38
CA LEU A 125 1.94 5.40 14.09
C LEU A 125 0.74 5.48 13.16
N GLN A 126 0.90 6.07 11.97
CA GLN A 126 -0.14 6.11 10.95
C GLN A 126 -0.62 4.71 10.56
N LEU A 127 0.30 3.77 10.34
CA LEU A 127 -0.05 2.38 10.04
C LEU A 127 -0.84 1.72 11.18
N ASN A 128 -0.45 1.92 12.44
CA ASN A 128 -1.17 1.34 13.57
C ASN A 128 -2.55 1.96 13.75
N GLU A 129 -2.63 3.29 13.86
CA GLU A 129 -3.87 3.97 14.27
C GLU A 129 -4.90 4.07 13.14
N SER A 130 -4.45 4.20 11.89
CA SER A 130 -5.35 4.28 10.73
C SER A 130 -5.57 2.89 10.11
N VAL A 131 -4.49 2.30 9.59
CA VAL A 131 -4.59 1.10 8.73
C VAL A 131 -4.95 -0.13 9.55
N PHE A 132 -4.04 -0.59 10.40
CA PHE A 132 -4.22 -1.83 11.15
C PHE A 132 -5.42 -1.78 12.06
N HIS A 133 -5.72 -0.63 12.67
CA HIS A 133 -6.90 -0.48 13.51
C HIS A 133 -8.17 -0.92 12.78
N LYS A 134 -8.43 -0.43 11.57
CA LYS A 134 -9.69 -0.69 10.86
C LYS A 134 -9.80 -2.14 10.37
N PHE A 135 -8.70 -2.71 9.86
CA PHE A 135 -8.68 -4.11 9.44
C PHE A 135 -8.79 -5.09 10.63
N ILE A 136 -8.15 -4.79 11.77
CA ILE A 136 -8.23 -5.61 12.98
C ILE A 136 -9.60 -5.46 13.66
N LEU A 137 -10.19 -4.26 13.63
CA LEU A 137 -11.50 -3.98 14.25
C LEU A 137 -12.59 -4.93 13.73
N LEU A 138 -12.65 -5.18 12.42
CA LEU A 138 -13.61 -6.11 11.84
C LEU A 138 -13.44 -7.54 12.40
N ILE A 139 -12.19 -8.01 12.48
CA ILE A 139 -11.85 -9.31 13.04
C ILE A 139 -12.27 -9.38 14.51
N ALA A 140 -11.96 -8.33 15.29
CA ALA A 140 -12.25 -8.24 16.71
C ALA A 140 -13.75 -8.22 17.01
N ILE A 141 -14.54 -7.45 16.25
CA ILE A 141 -16.00 -7.42 16.31
C ILE A 141 -16.56 -8.81 16.03
N ASN A 142 -16.17 -9.44 14.92
CA ASN A 142 -16.63 -10.79 14.57
C ASN A 142 -16.31 -11.80 15.68
N ASN A 143 -15.10 -11.77 16.22
CA ASN A 143 -14.70 -12.65 17.32
C ASN A 143 -15.47 -12.39 18.63
N ARG A 144 -15.86 -11.14 18.93
CA ARG A 144 -16.73 -10.85 20.09
C ARG A 144 -18.14 -11.38 19.87
N LYS A 145 -18.72 -11.13 18.71
CA LYS A 145 -20.06 -11.61 18.36
C LYS A 145 -20.17 -13.13 18.37
N LYS A 146 -19.18 -13.85 17.82
CA LYS A 146 -19.10 -15.33 17.90
C LYS A 146 -19.09 -15.86 19.34
N ARG A 147 -18.64 -15.05 20.31
CA ARG A 147 -18.63 -15.39 21.74
C ARG A 147 -19.83 -14.83 22.51
N GLY A 148 -20.80 -14.21 21.84
CA GLY A 148 -21.94 -13.54 22.47
C GLY A 148 -21.56 -12.35 23.36
N LYS A 149 -20.41 -11.71 23.09
CA LYS A 149 -19.93 -10.55 23.86
C LYS A 149 -20.34 -9.23 23.20
N PRO A 150 -20.62 -8.18 23.98
CA PRO A 150 -20.91 -6.86 23.44
C PRO A 150 -19.69 -6.28 22.71
N THR A 151 -19.97 -5.41 21.74
CA THR A 151 -18.97 -4.69 20.93
C THR A 151 -18.78 -3.25 21.37
N ASP A 152 -19.63 -2.74 22.26
CA ASP A 152 -19.57 -1.37 22.78
C ASP A 152 -18.27 -1.14 23.56
N GLY A 153 -17.60 -0.03 23.28
CA GLY A 153 -16.32 0.31 23.89
C GLY A 153 -15.19 -0.67 23.53
N LEU A 154 -15.31 -1.40 22.42
CA LEU A 154 -14.19 -2.19 21.90
C LEU A 154 -13.06 -1.26 21.48
N ASP A 155 -12.01 -1.26 22.28
CA ASP A 155 -10.73 -0.70 21.94
C ASP A 155 -9.80 -1.82 21.48
N ILE A 156 -9.12 -1.60 20.36
CA ILE A 156 -8.20 -2.58 19.78
C ILE A 156 -6.83 -2.54 20.45
N TYR A 157 -6.47 -1.40 21.07
CA TYR A 157 -5.14 -1.16 21.61
C TYR A 157 -5.11 -0.96 23.14
N ASN A 158 -6.26 -1.07 23.82
CA ASN A 158 -6.37 -1.02 25.28
C ASN A 158 -6.88 -2.32 25.91
#